data_AF-A0A7G9BKR2-F1
#
_entry.id   AF-A0A7G9BKR2-F1
#
_cell.length_a   1.000
_cell.length_b   1.000
_cell.length_c   1.000
_cell.angle_alpha   90.00
_cell.angle_beta   90.00
_cell.angle_gamma   90.00
#
_symmetry.space_group_name_H-M   'P 1'
#
loop_
_entity.id
_entity.type
_entity.pdbx_description
1 polymer ?
#
loop_
_entity_poly.entity_id
_entity_poly.type
_entity_poly.pdbx_seq_one_letter_code
_entity_poly.pdbx_strand_id
1 'polypeptide(L)'
;MEAIDFSDFAFREGRHNDSAVIWVDFKYDRAKIDLVKSLKGRWSRSEKCWYVPDNTHFRTLFGMEIPPVGKGVLSKLSLVNARELQRMKEVLQMKAYSPSTIKTYMVEFAQLLYVVKDVPVDSLGYDRLRAYILYCINTLKISENQLHSRLNAVKFYFEQVLHKPDFFAEIPRPKKPSTLPKVLSQKEVKRIFDAVRNRKHLLMLQLCYGMGLRVSEVVNLKVSDIDSGRMQVLIEAGKGKKDRYVPLPTAVLDLLREYYKSYRPKTYLFEGQYGGQYSVRSVQAVFKSAMKAAKVNKPIGIHGLRHSYATHLLEYGTDISFIQQLLGHNDIKTTMLYAKVGNAQVSAIKSPLDRIL
;
A
#
# COMPACT_ATOMS: atom_id res chain seq x y z
N MET A 1 23.60 -23.07 11.91
CA MET A 1 22.37 -23.81 11.58
C MET A 1 22.79 -24.79 10.50
N GLU A 2 22.96 -26.06 10.86
CA GLU A 2 23.28 -27.10 9.88
C GLU A 2 22.20 -27.11 8.79
N ALA A 3 22.63 -27.15 7.53
CA ALA A 3 21.71 -27.26 6.41
C ALA A 3 21.03 -28.63 6.51
N ILE A 4 19.71 -28.63 6.67
CA ILE A 4 18.93 -29.87 6.67
C ILE A 4 19.05 -30.48 5.27
N ASP A 5 19.58 -31.69 5.18
CA ASP A 5 19.77 -32.40 3.91
C ASP A 5 18.45 -33.06 3.45
N PHE A 6 18.04 -32.74 2.23
CA PHE A 6 16.85 -33.28 1.59
C PHE A 6 17.18 -34.03 0.29
N SER A 7 18.44 -34.42 0.04
CA SER A 7 18.90 -35.06 -1.21
C SER A 7 18.10 -36.30 -1.62
N ASP A 8 17.60 -37.05 -0.63
CA ASP A 8 16.89 -38.32 -0.83
C ASP A 8 15.36 -38.19 -0.79
N PHE A 9 14.84 -36.97 -0.81
CA PHE A 9 13.40 -36.69 -0.80
C PHE A 9 12.93 -36.30 -2.21
N ALA A 10 11.77 -36.81 -2.60
CA ALA A 10 11.06 -36.38 -3.80
C ALA A 10 9.85 -35.54 -3.40
N PHE A 11 9.72 -34.36 -4.01
CA PHE A 11 8.64 -33.42 -3.73
C PHE A 11 7.73 -33.29 -4.95
N ARG A 12 6.42 -33.45 -4.76
CA ARG A 12 5.43 -33.24 -5.83
C ARG A 12 4.26 -32.39 -5.33
N GLU A 13 3.75 -31.53 -6.20
CA GLU A 13 2.55 -30.74 -5.91
C GLU A 13 1.31 -31.64 -5.87
N GLY A 14 0.33 -31.30 -5.04
CA GLY A 14 -0.96 -31.98 -5.06
C GLY A 14 -2.02 -31.35 -4.18
N ARG A 15 -3.10 -32.10 -3.96
CA ARG A 15 -4.22 -31.71 -3.11
C ARG A 15 -4.58 -32.80 -2.12
N HIS A 16 -4.92 -32.40 -0.89
CA HIS A 16 -5.46 -33.29 0.13
C HIS A 16 -6.58 -32.57 0.89
N ASN A 17 -7.78 -33.15 0.94
CA ASN A 17 -8.98 -32.54 1.53
C ASN A 17 -9.18 -31.07 1.11
N ASP A 18 -9.21 -30.83 -0.21
CA ASP A 18 -9.35 -29.52 -0.86
C ASP A 18 -8.26 -28.47 -0.56
N SER A 19 -7.20 -28.85 0.14
CA SER A 19 -6.05 -27.98 0.43
C SER A 19 -4.87 -28.32 -0.48
N ALA A 20 -4.17 -27.29 -0.97
CA ALA A 20 -2.91 -27.47 -1.70
C ALA A 20 -1.82 -27.94 -0.73
N VAL A 21 -1.14 -29.03 -1.11
CA VAL A 21 -0.10 -29.66 -0.30
C VAL A 21 1.12 -30.01 -1.16
N ILE A 22 2.27 -30.09 -0.52
CA ILE A 22 3.47 -30.68 -1.10
C ILE A 22 3.58 -32.09 -0.53
N TRP A 23 3.52 -33.08 -1.40
CA TRP A 23 3.80 -34.47 -1.07
C TRP A 23 5.30 -34.66 -0.89
N VAL A 24 5.67 -35.37 0.16
CA VAL A 24 7.05 -35.63 0.57
C VAL A 24 7.25 -37.14 0.53
N ASP A 25 7.91 -37.61 -0.52
CA ASP A 25 8.15 -39.03 -0.79
C ASP A 25 9.61 -39.38 -0.51
N PHE A 26 9.83 -40.51 0.15
CA PHE A 26 11.14 -41.03 0.52
C PHE A 26 11.02 -42.50 0.94
N LYS A 27 12.10 -43.27 0.79
CA LYS A 27 12.15 -44.65 1.30
C LYS A 27 12.02 -44.66 2.83
N TYR A 28 11.31 -45.65 3.37
CA TYR A 28 11.07 -45.77 4.81
C TYR A 28 12.36 -45.67 5.61
N ASP A 29 12.45 -44.62 6.43
CA ASP A 29 13.58 -44.33 7.30
C ASP A 29 13.07 -43.56 8.51
N ARG A 30 13.44 -44.00 9.71
CA ARG A 30 12.94 -43.43 10.97
C ARG A 30 13.40 -41.98 11.19
N ALA A 31 14.64 -41.67 10.83
CA ALA A 31 15.18 -40.31 10.95
C ALA A 31 14.49 -39.35 9.96
N LYS A 32 14.21 -39.80 8.73
CA LYS A 32 13.47 -39.02 7.74
C LYS A 32 12.02 -38.76 8.17
N ILE A 33 11.36 -39.76 8.79
CA ILE A 33 10.02 -39.59 9.37
C ILE A 33 10.03 -38.53 10.49
N ASP A 34 10.99 -38.62 11.40
CA ASP A 34 11.08 -37.68 12.53
C ASP A 34 11.41 -36.25 12.04
N LEU A 35 12.23 -36.12 10.99
CA LEU A 35 12.45 -34.85 10.30
C LEU A 35 11.15 -34.27 9.73
N VAL A 36 10.37 -35.05 8.98
CA VAL A 36 9.09 -34.59 8.41
C VAL A 36 8.07 -34.22 9.49
N LYS A 37 8.03 -34.95 10.61
CA LYS A 37 7.20 -34.60 11.77
C LYS A 37 7.64 -33.29 12.42
N SER A 38 8.95 -33.03 12.52
CA SER A 38 9.48 -31.76 13.06
C SER A 38 9.05 -30.55 12.23
N LEU A 39 8.88 -30.75 10.91
CA LEU A 39 8.34 -29.78 9.97
C LEU A 39 6.80 -29.67 10.01
N LYS A 40 6.15 -30.33 10.97
CA LYS A 40 4.68 -30.46 11.09
C LYS A 40 4.02 -31.16 9.89
N GLY A 41 4.75 -32.05 9.22
CA GLY A 41 4.23 -32.91 8.17
C GLY A 41 3.23 -33.94 8.71
N ARG A 42 2.27 -34.33 7.86
CA ARG A 42 1.19 -35.26 8.18
C ARG A 42 1.20 -36.44 7.22
N TRP A 43 0.78 -37.60 7.70
CA TRP A 43 0.64 -38.79 6.87
C TRP A 43 -0.75 -38.86 6.24
N SER A 44 -0.82 -39.03 4.92
CA SER A 44 -2.08 -39.34 4.22
C SER A 44 -2.23 -40.86 4.10
N ARG A 45 -3.31 -41.41 4.68
CA ARG A 45 -3.62 -42.84 4.56
C ARG A 45 -4.05 -43.23 3.15
N SER A 46 -4.73 -42.34 2.42
CA SER A 46 -5.23 -42.60 1.06
C SER A 46 -4.10 -42.62 0.03
N GLU A 47 -3.16 -41.67 0.15
CA GLU A 47 -2.04 -41.51 -0.78
C GLU A 47 -0.78 -42.25 -0.32
N LYS A 48 -0.81 -42.86 0.88
CA LYS A 48 0.33 -43.52 1.53
C LYS A 48 1.62 -42.69 1.46
N CYS A 49 1.50 -41.39 1.72
CA CYS A 49 2.58 -40.43 1.55
C CYS A 49 2.50 -39.33 2.62
N TRP A 50 3.65 -38.80 3.01
CA TRP A 50 3.71 -37.62 3.87
C TRP A 50 3.40 -36.36 3.08
N TYR A 51 2.85 -35.35 3.75
CA TYR A 51 2.59 -34.06 3.13
C TYR A 51 2.76 -32.90 4.11
N VAL A 52 3.09 -31.73 3.57
CA VAL A 52 3.07 -30.44 4.26
C VAL A 52 2.20 -29.44 3.50
N PRO A 53 1.71 -28.36 4.14
CA PRO A 53 1.00 -27.30 3.43
C PRO A 53 1.85 -26.70 2.31
N ASP A 54 1.26 -26.47 1.14
CA ASP A 54 1.96 -25.79 0.05
C ASP A 54 2.03 -24.28 0.32
N ASN A 55 3.21 -23.79 0.69
CA ASN A 55 3.48 -22.36 0.92
C ASN A 55 4.94 -22.00 0.59
N THR A 56 5.23 -20.70 0.55
CA THR A 56 6.57 -20.18 0.21
C THR A 56 7.67 -20.70 1.13
N HIS A 57 7.39 -20.93 2.41
CA HIS A 57 8.38 -21.45 3.35
C HIS A 57 8.82 -22.87 2.96
N PHE A 58 7.87 -23.78 2.76
CA PHE A 58 8.18 -25.16 2.36
C PHE A 58 8.73 -25.27 0.93
N ARG A 59 8.21 -24.47 -0.02
CA ARG A 59 8.79 -24.43 -1.37
C ARG A 59 10.25 -23.97 -1.38
N THR A 60 10.61 -22.99 -0.54
CA THR A 60 12.01 -22.55 -0.38
C THR A 60 12.86 -23.64 0.27
N LEU A 61 12.33 -24.27 1.34
CA LEU A 61 13.03 -25.32 2.08
C LEU A 61 13.36 -26.54 1.20
N PHE A 62 12.46 -26.89 0.29
CA PHE A 62 12.59 -28.06 -0.58
C PHE A 62 13.18 -27.76 -1.97
N GLY A 63 13.63 -26.52 -2.22
CA GLY A 63 14.16 -26.13 -3.53
C GLY A 63 13.13 -26.20 -4.68
N MET A 64 11.83 -26.17 -4.36
CA MET A 64 10.76 -26.19 -5.36
C MET A 64 10.55 -24.82 -5.99
N GLU A 65 10.02 -24.80 -7.22
CA GLU A 65 9.70 -23.55 -7.91
C GLU A 65 8.66 -22.75 -7.11
N ILE A 66 9.03 -21.55 -6.65
CA ILE A 66 8.09 -20.64 -6.00
C ILE A 66 7.31 -19.92 -7.11
N PRO A 67 5.96 -19.99 -7.13
CA PRO A 67 5.17 -19.22 -8.07
C PRO A 67 5.55 -17.74 -7.91
N PRO A 68 6.05 -17.08 -8.96
CA PRO A 68 6.45 -15.70 -8.83
C PRO A 68 5.25 -14.86 -8.40
N VAL A 69 5.44 -14.01 -7.40
CA VAL A 69 4.45 -13.03 -6.97
C VAL A 69 5.01 -11.63 -7.24
N GLY A 70 4.15 -10.73 -7.72
CA GLY A 70 4.56 -9.38 -8.08
C GLY A 70 5.43 -9.36 -9.34
N LYS A 71 6.58 -8.68 -9.28
CA LYS A 71 7.41 -8.39 -10.47
C LYS A 71 8.05 -9.61 -11.12
N GLY A 72 8.32 -10.67 -10.36
CA GLY A 72 8.95 -11.89 -10.89
C GLY A 72 8.10 -12.62 -11.92
N VAL A 73 6.82 -12.27 -12.03
CA VAL A 73 5.90 -12.84 -13.01
C VAL A 73 6.23 -12.38 -14.42
N LEU A 74 6.74 -11.15 -14.57
CA LEU A 74 6.98 -10.54 -15.88
C LEU A 74 7.98 -11.34 -16.73
N SER A 75 8.91 -12.06 -16.09
CA SER A 75 9.91 -12.89 -16.77
C SER A 75 9.44 -14.32 -17.08
N LYS A 76 8.25 -14.73 -16.63
CA LYS A 76 7.70 -16.09 -16.81
C LYS A 76 6.39 -16.09 -17.62
N LEU A 77 6.15 -15.05 -18.42
CA LEU A 77 4.93 -14.94 -19.21
C LEU A 77 5.03 -15.76 -20.50
N SER A 78 3.92 -16.41 -20.86
CA SER A 78 3.79 -17.04 -22.17
C SER A 78 3.91 -16.00 -23.29
N LEU A 79 4.53 -16.40 -24.40
CA LEU A 79 4.66 -15.58 -25.60
C LEU A 79 3.29 -15.22 -26.19
N VAL A 80 2.27 -16.08 -26.01
CA VAL A 80 0.90 -15.85 -26.49
C VAL A 80 0.34 -14.54 -25.92
N ASN A 81 0.57 -14.30 -24.64
CA ASN A 81 -0.01 -13.18 -23.90
C ASN A 81 0.94 -11.98 -23.72
N ALA A 82 2.20 -12.10 -24.15
CA ALA A 82 3.18 -11.04 -24.01
C ALA A 82 2.78 -9.75 -24.75
N ARG A 83 2.15 -9.88 -25.93
CA ARG A 83 1.66 -8.75 -26.73
C ARG A 83 0.55 -7.98 -26.02
N GLU A 84 -0.36 -8.66 -25.33
CA GLU A 84 -1.48 -8.02 -24.64
C GLU A 84 -1.04 -7.20 -23.42
N LEU A 85 0.03 -7.65 -22.74
CA LEU A 85 0.64 -6.85 -21.69
C LEU A 85 1.21 -5.53 -22.24
N GLN A 86 1.87 -5.58 -23.39
CA GLN A 86 2.42 -4.40 -24.05
C GLN A 86 1.29 -3.47 -24.55
N ARG A 87 0.24 -4.02 -25.15
CA ARG A 87 -0.96 -3.27 -25.56
C ARG A 87 -1.61 -2.54 -24.38
N MET A 88 -1.72 -3.20 -23.21
CA MET A 88 -2.22 -2.56 -21.99
C MET A 88 -1.36 -1.37 -21.56
N LYS A 89 -0.03 -1.51 -21.63
CA LYS A 89 0.92 -0.45 -21.29
C LYS A 89 0.73 0.78 -22.16
N GLU A 90 0.59 0.58 -23.47
CA GLU A 90 0.41 1.66 -24.45
C GLU A 90 -0.88 2.43 -24.18
N VAL A 91 -2.00 1.75 -23.94
CA VAL A 91 -3.27 2.41 -23.61
C VAL A 91 -3.17 3.18 -22.30
N LEU A 92 -2.51 2.65 -21.27
CA LEU A 92 -2.28 3.37 -20.02
C LEU A 92 -1.43 4.64 -20.24
N GLN A 93 -0.40 4.56 -21.10
CA GLN A 93 0.44 5.69 -21.45
C GLN A 93 -0.33 6.76 -22.24
N MET A 94 -1.11 6.36 -23.25
CA MET A 94 -1.94 7.26 -24.06
C MET A 94 -2.99 7.97 -23.20
N LYS A 95 -3.58 7.27 -22.22
CA LYS A 95 -4.50 7.87 -21.23
C LYS A 95 -3.78 8.67 -20.13
N ALA A 96 -2.48 8.89 -20.27
CA ALA A 96 -1.66 9.67 -19.36
C ALA A 96 -1.77 9.19 -17.89
N TYR A 97 -1.81 7.88 -17.65
CA TYR A 97 -1.74 7.36 -16.28
C TYR A 97 -0.38 7.66 -15.64
N SER A 98 -0.32 7.65 -14.30
CA SER A 98 0.94 7.88 -13.58
C SER A 98 1.87 6.66 -13.70
N PRO A 99 3.22 6.83 -13.65
CA PRO A 99 4.16 5.71 -13.72
C PRO A 99 3.93 4.63 -12.66
N SER A 100 3.48 5.04 -11.45
CA SER A 100 3.14 4.09 -10.38
C SER A 100 1.87 3.31 -10.69
N THR A 101 0.83 3.96 -11.23
CA THR A 101 -0.39 3.27 -11.64
C THR A 101 -0.13 2.30 -12.79
N ILE A 102 0.64 2.72 -13.80
CA ILE A 102 1.06 1.86 -14.92
C ILE A 102 1.73 0.61 -14.36
N LYS A 103 2.75 0.79 -13.51
CA LYS A 103 3.47 -0.33 -12.91
C LYS A 103 2.56 -1.27 -12.11
N THR A 104 1.67 -0.73 -11.28
CA THR A 104 0.72 -1.54 -10.50
C THR A 104 -0.20 -2.34 -11.41
N TYR A 105 -0.79 -1.68 -12.42
CA TYR A 105 -1.73 -2.32 -13.33
C TYR A 105 -1.05 -3.41 -14.15
N MET A 106 0.15 -3.14 -14.65
CA MET A 106 0.96 -4.11 -15.40
C MET A 106 1.31 -5.33 -14.55
N VAL A 107 1.73 -5.14 -13.30
CA VAL A 107 2.04 -6.24 -12.40
C VAL A 107 0.80 -7.06 -12.07
N GLU A 108 -0.32 -6.42 -11.74
CA GLU A 108 -1.56 -7.13 -11.41
C GLU A 108 -2.16 -7.87 -12.60
N PHE A 109 -2.11 -7.28 -13.80
CA PHE A 109 -2.55 -7.94 -15.02
C PHE A 109 -1.64 -9.11 -15.38
N ALA A 110 -0.32 -8.97 -15.22
CA ALA A 110 0.61 -10.09 -15.42
C ALA A 110 0.31 -11.29 -14.51
N GLN A 111 -0.25 -11.09 -13.31
CA GLN A 111 -0.70 -12.19 -12.44
C GLN A 111 -1.82 -13.01 -13.07
N LEU A 112 -2.69 -12.40 -13.87
CA LEU A 112 -3.71 -13.13 -14.64
C LEU A 112 -3.03 -13.91 -15.77
N LEU A 113 -2.17 -13.23 -16.55
CA LEU A 113 -1.46 -13.82 -17.68
C LEU A 113 -0.67 -15.07 -17.29
N TYR A 114 -0.01 -15.02 -16.12
CA TYR A 114 0.74 -16.15 -15.58
C TYR A 114 -0.14 -17.37 -15.26
N VAL A 115 -1.35 -17.14 -14.77
CA VAL A 115 -2.28 -18.22 -14.42
C VAL A 115 -2.90 -18.83 -15.67
N VAL A 116 -3.20 -18.01 -16.69
CA VAL A 116 -3.85 -18.48 -17.93
C VAL A 116 -2.85 -19.09 -18.91
N LYS A 117 -1.54 -18.84 -18.74
CA LYS A 117 -0.44 -19.41 -19.53
C LYS A 117 -0.65 -19.17 -21.03
N ASP A 118 -0.79 -20.24 -21.82
CA ASP A 118 -0.93 -20.20 -23.28
C ASP A 118 -2.37 -20.00 -23.75
N VAL A 119 -3.32 -19.90 -22.82
CA VAL A 119 -4.70 -19.53 -23.16
C VAL A 119 -4.73 -18.03 -23.49
N PRO A 120 -5.20 -17.62 -24.68
CA PRO A 120 -5.30 -16.22 -25.07
C PRO A 120 -6.21 -15.44 -24.10
N VAL A 121 -5.66 -14.43 -23.44
CA VAL A 121 -6.38 -13.69 -22.39
C VAL A 121 -7.57 -12.89 -22.93
N ASP A 122 -7.50 -12.47 -24.19
CA ASP A 122 -8.56 -11.75 -24.91
C ASP A 122 -9.81 -12.60 -25.21
N SER A 123 -9.63 -13.92 -25.27
CA SER A 123 -10.70 -14.91 -25.45
C SER A 123 -11.44 -15.28 -24.16
N LEU A 124 -10.95 -14.85 -22.99
CA LEU A 124 -11.56 -15.23 -21.71
C LEU A 124 -12.96 -14.64 -21.56
N GLY A 125 -13.93 -15.54 -21.34
CA GLY A 125 -15.29 -15.21 -20.95
C GLY A 125 -15.45 -14.93 -19.45
N TYR A 126 -16.66 -14.54 -19.08
CA TYR A 126 -17.06 -14.23 -17.70
C TYR A 126 -16.72 -15.36 -16.72
N ASP A 127 -17.08 -16.61 -17.03
CA ASP A 127 -16.89 -17.74 -16.11
C ASP A 127 -15.43 -18.01 -15.76
N ARG A 128 -14.52 -17.84 -16.74
CA ARG A 128 -13.08 -18.00 -16.52
C ARG A 128 -12.53 -16.89 -15.63
N LEU A 129 -12.97 -15.64 -15.81
CA LEU A 129 -12.57 -14.55 -14.94
C LEU A 129 -13.16 -14.68 -13.53
N ARG A 130 -14.41 -15.13 -13.41
CA ARG A 130 -15.03 -15.47 -12.13
C ARG A 130 -14.24 -16.55 -11.39
N ALA A 131 -13.85 -17.63 -12.09
CA ALA A 131 -13.01 -18.67 -11.53
C ALA A 131 -11.63 -18.15 -11.09
N TYR A 132 -11.01 -17.25 -11.88
CA TYR A 132 -9.76 -16.61 -11.51
C TYR A 132 -9.88 -15.74 -10.24
N ILE A 133 -10.97 -15.02 -10.08
CA ILE A 133 -11.24 -14.21 -8.88
C ILE A 133 -11.42 -15.11 -7.66
N LEU A 134 -12.18 -16.20 -7.79
CA LEU A 134 -12.32 -17.20 -6.73
C LEU A 134 -10.98 -17.86 -6.38
N TYR A 135 -10.12 -18.13 -7.37
CA TYR A 135 -8.76 -18.60 -7.14
C TYR A 135 -7.93 -17.59 -6.35
N CYS A 136 -8.03 -16.29 -6.66
CA CYS A 136 -7.36 -15.24 -5.91
C CYS A 136 -7.79 -15.19 -4.44
N ILE A 137 -9.08 -15.42 -4.17
CA ILE A 137 -9.65 -15.40 -2.81
C ILE A 137 -9.29 -16.69 -2.05
N ASN A 138 -9.61 -17.85 -2.62
CA ASN A 138 -9.59 -19.12 -1.91
C ASN A 138 -8.20 -19.76 -1.88
N THR A 139 -7.43 -19.61 -2.96
CA THR A 139 -6.12 -20.24 -3.10
C THR A 139 -4.99 -19.26 -2.76
N LEU A 140 -4.96 -18.10 -3.41
CA LEU A 140 -3.91 -17.11 -3.15
C LEU A 140 -4.11 -16.35 -1.83
N LYS A 141 -5.32 -16.37 -1.25
CA LYS A 141 -5.68 -15.70 0.01
C LYS A 141 -5.22 -14.23 0.05
N ILE A 142 -5.35 -13.54 -1.08
CA ILE A 142 -4.93 -12.13 -1.17
C ILE A 142 -5.87 -11.23 -0.37
N SER A 143 -5.32 -10.14 0.17
CA SER A 143 -6.14 -9.14 0.87
C SER A 143 -7.18 -8.49 -0.04
N GLU A 144 -8.28 -8.01 0.52
CA GLU A 144 -9.35 -7.31 -0.23
C GLU A 144 -8.83 -6.11 -1.03
N ASN A 145 -7.87 -5.36 -0.48
CA ASN A 145 -7.23 -4.24 -1.18
C ASN A 145 -6.44 -4.69 -2.40
N GLN A 146 -5.71 -5.81 -2.28
CA GLN A 146 -4.99 -6.40 -3.40
C GLN A 146 -5.95 -6.97 -4.45
N LEU A 147 -7.04 -7.61 -4.01
CA LEU A 147 -8.09 -8.07 -4.91
C LEU A 147 -8.73 -6.90 -5.68
N HIS A 148 -9.02 -5.78 -5.03
CA HIS A 148 -9.50 -4.57 -5.69
C HIS A 148 -8.51 -4.02 -6.71
N SER A 149 -7.23 -3.94 -6.36
CA SER A 149 -6.15 -3.52 -7.27
C SER A 149 -6.14 -4.40 -8.52
N ARG A 150 -6.19 -5.72 -8.31
CA ARG A 150 -6.20 -6.72 -9.38
C ARG A 150 -7.43 -6.64 -10.26
N LEU A 151 -8.62 -6.58 -9.67
CA LEU A 151 -9.87 -6.41 -10.40
C LEU A 151 -9.87 -5.14 -11.25
N ASN A 152 -9.32 -4.03 -10.75
CA ASN A 152 -9.25 -2.79 -11.52
C ASN A 152 -8.29 -2.90 -12.71
N ALA A 153 -7.15 -3.58 -12.55
CA ALA A 153 -6.21 -3.82 -13.65
C ALA A 153 -6.82 -4.73 -14.72
N VAL A 154 -7.45 -5.83 -14.32
CA VAL A 154 -8.11 -6.74 -15.26
C VAL A 154 -9.30 -6.05 -15.94
N LYS A 155 -10.17 -5.36 -15.18
CA LYS A 155 -11.27 -4.55 -15.73
C LYS A 155 -10.77 -3.54 -16.77
N PHE A 156 -9.69 -2.82 -16.46
CA PHE A 156 -9.10 -1.86 -17.39
C PHE A 156 -8.71 -2.53 -18.71
N TYR A 157 -8.09 -3.70 -18.67
CA TYR A 157 -7.74 -4.43 -19.88
C TYR A 157 -8.98 -4.79 -20.72
N PHE A 158 -9.97 -5.48 -20.14
CA PHE A 158 -11.15 -5.91 -20.90
C PHE A 158 -11.99 -4.74 -21.41
N GLU A 159 -12.23 -3.72 -20.59
CA GLU A 159 -13.14 -2.63 -20.98
C GLU A 159 -12.45 -1.53 -21.76
N GLN A 160 -11.17 -1.24 -21.49
CA GLN A 160 -10.48 -0.07 -22.05
C GLN A 160 -9.47 -0.44 -23.14
N VAL A 161 -8.89 -1.65 -23.10
CA VAL A 161 -7.92 -2.12 -24.10
C VAL A 161 -8.61 -2.95 -25.18
N LEU A 162 -9.54 -3.83 -24.78
CA LEU A 162 -10.33 -4.65 -25.71
C LEU A 162 -11.68 -4.03 -26.10
N HIS A 163 -12.03 -2.88 -25.53
CA HIS A 163 -13.30 -2.18 -25.80
C HIS A 163 -14.54 -3.06 -25.60
N LYS A 164 -14.55 -3.92 -24.56
CA LYS A 164 -15.72 -4.69 -24.14
C LYS A 164 -16.44 -3.94 -23.00
N PRO A 165 -17.34 -2.99 -23.29
CA PRO A 165 -18.02 -2.25 -22.23
C PRO A 165 -18.81 -3.18 -21.31
N ASP A 166 -18.91 -2.82 -20.04
CA ASP A 166 -19.69 -3.52 -19.00
C ASP A 166 -19.34 -5.00 -18.77
N PHE A 167 -18.20 -5.46 -19.27
CA PHE A 167 -17.73 -6.84 -19.10
C PHE A 167 -17.62 -7.27 -17.62
N PHE A 168 -17.36 -6.32 -16.72
CA PHE A 168 -17.26 -6.56 -15.27
C PHE A 168 -18.53 -6.20 -14.49
N ALA A 169 -19.65 -5.87 -15.14
CA ALA A 169 -20.87 -5.43 -14.46
C ALA A 169 -21.42 -6.47 -13.47
N GLU A 170 -21.40 -7.75 -13.87
CA GLU A 170 -21.90 -8.86 -13.06
C GLU A 170 -20.89 -9.39 -12.03
N ILE A 171 -19.63 -8.96 -12.09
CA ILE A 171 -18.59 -9.43 -11.18
C ILE A 171 -18.73 -8.72 -9.83
N PRO A 172 -19.10 -9.43 -8.74
CA PRO A 172 -19.31 -8.80 -7.45
C PRO A 172 -17.98 -8.27 -6.91
N ARG A 173 -18.01 -7.04 -6.40
CA ARG A 173 -16.85 -6.42 -5.75
C ARG A 173 -16.86 -6.74 -4.26
N PRO A 174 -15.70 -7.06 -3.65
CA PRO A 174 -15.62 -7.20 -2.22
C PRO A 174 -16.00 -5.89 -1.55
N LYS A 175 -16.69 -5.96 -0.40
CA LYS A 175 -17.04 -4.77 0.37
C LYS A 175 -15.74 -4.17 0.91
N LYS A 176 -15.54 -2.86 0.74
CA LYS A 176 -14.41 -2.17 1.37
C LYS A 176 -14.70 -2.01 2.86
N PRO A 177 -13.85 -2.54 3.76
CA PRO A 177 -14.01 -2.31 5.18
C PRO A 177 -13.74 -0.82 5.46
N SER A 178 -14.73 -0.14 6.05
CA SER A 178 -14.61 1.24 6.50
C SER A 178 -13.81 1.27 7.81
N THR A 179 -12.49 1.12 7.74
CA THR A 179 -11.63 1.31 8.91
C THR A 179 -11.51 2.80 9.25
N LEU A 180 -11.67 3.15 10.52
CA LEU A 180 -11.48 4.52 10.98
C LEU A 180 -10.01 4.94 10.79
N PRO A 181 -9.74 6.18 10.33
CA PRO A 181 -8.38 6.70 10.28
C PRO A 181 -7.70 6.58 11.63
N LYS A 182 -6.49 6.02 11.64
CA LYS A 182 -5.67 5.96 12.85
C LYS A 182 -4.99 7.30 13.05
N VAL A 183 -5.33 7.98 14.15
CA VAL A 183 -4.87 9.35 14.48
C VAL A 183 -3.83 9.32 15.61
N LEU A 184 -2.89 10.26 15.56
CA LEU A 184 -1.91 10.55 16.61
C LEU A 184 -2.43 11.70 17.47
N SER A 185 -2.42 11.53 18.79
CA SER A 185 -2.70 12.63 19.72
C SER A 185 -1.63 13.72 19.62
N GLN A 186 -1.96 14.95 20.00
CA GLN A 186 -1.00 16.07 20.03
C GLN A 186 0.26 15.75 20.86
N LYS A 187 0.09 15.03 21.99
CA LYS A 187 1.21 14.58 22.84
C LYS A 187 2.12 13.60 22.09
N GLU A 188 1.56 12.65 21.33
CA GLU A 188 2.34 11.73 20.49
C GLU A 188 3.07 12.46 19.37
N VAL A 189 2.39 13.38 18.66
CA VAL A 189 3.00 14.20 17.61
C VAL A 189 4.19 14.99 18.16
N LYS A 190 4.05 15.63 19.32
CA LYS A 190 5.14 16.33 19.99
C LYS A 190 6.32 15.41 20.28
N ARG A 191 6.10 14.24 20.89
CA ARG A 191 7.18 13.27 21.16
C ARG A 191 7.88 12.80 19.89
N ILE A 192 7.14 12.60 18.80
CA ILE A 192 7.71 12.23 17.49
C ILE A 192 8.62 13.34 16.98
N PHE A 193 8.19 14.60 17.05
CA PHE A 193 9.00 15.75 16.63
C PHE A 193 10.26 15.91 17.48
N ASP A 194 10.12 15.82 18.81
CA ASP A 194 11.24 15.93 19.75
C ASP A 194 12.31 14.82 19.53
N ALA A 195 11.92 13.68 18.96
CA ALA A 195 12.83 12.59 18.64
C ALA A 195 13.64 12.78 17.35
N VAL A 196 13.31 13.77 16.50
CA VAL A 196 13.97 14.00 15.21
C VAL A 196 15.07 15.05 15.33
N ARG A 197 16.33 14.60 15.32
CA ARG A 197 17.50 15.48 15.45
C ARG A 197 17.82 16.29 14.19
N ASN A 198 17.60 15.72 13.01
CA ASN A 198 17.93 16.39 11.76
C ASN A 198 16.86 17.45 11.44
N ARG A 199 17.26 18.72 11.36
CA ARG A 199 16.33 19.85 11.13
C ARG A 199 15.57 19.77 9.80
N LYS A 200 16.23 19.31 8.71
CA LYS A 200 15.58 19.08 7.41
C LYS A 200 14.46 18.05 7.56
N HIS A 201 14.74 16.95 8.24
CA HIS A 201 13.78 15.87 8.48
C HIS A 201 12.61 16.31 9.36
N LEU A 202 12.91 17.03 10.44
CA LEU A 202 11.91 17.56 11.36
C LEU A 202 10.94 18.48 10.62
N LEU A 203 11.46 19.41 9.82
CA LEU A 203 10.64 20.36 9.06
C LEU A 203 9.71 19.65 8.05
N MET A 204 10.19 18.63 7.34
CA MET A 204 9.33 17.84 6.44
C MET A 204 8.16 17.17 7.17
N LEU A 205 8.36 16.67 8.40
CA LEU A 205 7.28 16.09 9.21
C LEU A 205 6.34 17.18 9.75
N GLN A 206 6.88 18.32 10.16
CA GLN A 206 6.09 19.47 10.60
C GLN A 206 5.22 20.01 9.47
N LEU A 207 5.67 20.02 8.21
CA LEU A 207 4.83 20.42 7.07
C LEU A 207 3.71 19.40 6.80
N CYS A 208 3.98 18.10 6.92
CA CYS A 208 2.94 17.07 6.82
C CYS A 208 1.83 17.27 7.87
N TYR A 209 2.19 17.71 9.08
CA TYR A 209 1.25 17.96 10.17
C TYR A 209 0.66 19.37 10.12
N GLY A 210 1.45 20.44 10.23
CA GLY A 210 0.97 21.82 10.35
C GLY A 210 0.24 22.37 9.13
N MET A 211 0.42 21.76 7.95
CA MET A 211 -0.25 22.17 6.71
C MET A 211 -1.02 21.03 6.04
N GLY A 212 -1.08 19.85 6.66
CA GLY A 212 -1.79 18.69 6.12
C GLY A 212 -1.25 18.18 4.77
N LEU A 213 0.00 18.48 4.41
CA LEU A 213 0.54 18.11 3.10
C LEU A 213 0.76 16.60 2.97
N ARG A 214 0.56 16.05 1.76
CA ARG A 214 1.01 14.69 1.46
C ARG A 214 2.53 14.68 1.40
N VAL A 215 3.16 13.56 1.76
CA VAL A 215 4.63 13.42 1.65
C VAL A 215 5.14 13.69 0.23
N SER A 216 4.36 13.33 -0.79
CA SER A 216 4.69 13.64 -2.18
C SER A 216 4.64 15.13 -2.45
N GLU A 217 3.70 15.87 -1.86
CA GLU A 217 3.61 17.33 -2.01
C GLU A 217 4.81 17.98 -1.32
N VAL A 218 5.16 17.54 -0.09
CA VAL A 218 6.32 18.05 0.66
C VAL A 218 7.63 17.93 -0.13
N VAL A 219 7.90 16.79 -0.76
CA VAL A 219 9.15 16.62 -1.53
C VAL A 219 9.12 17.31 -2.90
N ASN A 220 7.94 17.67 -3.41
CA ASN A 220 7.78 18.39 -4.69
C ASN A 220 7.80 19.91 -4.51
N LEU A 221 7.61 20.43 -3.29
CA LEU A 221 7.68 21.87 -3.02
C LEU A 221 8.99 22.46 -3.53
N LYS A 222 8.88 23.59 -4.22
CA LYS A 222 9.98 24.45 -4.64
C LYS A 222 10.12 25.63 -3.70
N VAL A 223 11.28 26.28 -3.73
CA VAL A 223 11.51 27.52 -2.96
C VAL A 223 10.54 28.61 -3.43
N SER A 224 10.27 28.68 -4.74
CA SER A 224 9.33 29.64 -5.37
C SER A 224 7.88 29.48 -4.93
N ASP A 225 7.51 28.33 -4.38
CA ASP A 225 6.12 28.05 -4.01
C ASP A 225 5.72 28.71 -2.68
N ILE A 226 6.71 29.18 -1.91
CA ILE A 226 6.51 29.83 -0.61
C ILE A 226 6.30 31.33 -0.83
N ASP A 227 5.06 31.80 -0.68
CA ASP A 227 4.73 33.22 -0.67
C ASP A 227 4.62 33.72 0.78
N SER A 228 5.72 34.25 1.31
CA SER A 228 5.74 34.85 2.65
C SER A 228 5.03 36.21 2.72
N GLY A 229 4.78 36.87 1.60
CA GLY A 229 4.06 38.14 1.56
C GLY A 229 2.56 37.92 1.77
N ARG A 230 2.01 36.87 1.17
CA ARG A 230 0.60 36.46 1.31
C ARG A 230 0.37 35.40 2.38
N MET A 231 1.42 34.91 3.03
CA MET A 231 1.38 33.80 4.00
C MET A 231 0.68 32.56 3.42
N GLN A 232 1.07 32.17 2.21
CA GLN A 232 0.49 31.04 1.49
C GLN A 232 1.57 30.21 0.81
N VAL A 233 1.27 28.93 0.58
CA VAL A 233 2.11 28.02 -0.17
C VAL A 233 1.33 27.45 -1.34
N LEU A 234 1.88 27.58 -2.53
CA LEU A 234 1.34 26.93 -3.72
C LEU A 234 1.66 25.44 -3.68
N ILE A 235 0.62 24.61 -3.70
CA ILE A 235 0.76 23.17 -3.88
C ILE A 235 0.44 22.85 -5.33
N GLU A 236 1.48 22.87 -6.17
CA GLU A 236 1.39 22.42 -7.55
C GLU A 236 0.90 20.96 -7.57
N ALA A 237 -0.13 20.72 -8.38
CA ALA A 237 -0.67 19.40 -8.56
C ALA A 237 0.27 18.52 -9.39
N GLY A 238 0.51 17.30 -8.90
CA GLY A 238 0.93 16.22 -9.78
C GLY A 238 -0.18 15.86 -10.79
N LYS A 239 0.20 15.16 -11.87
CA LYS A 239 -0.62 14.69 -12.99
C LYS A 239 -2.14 14.59 -12.72
N GLY A 240 -2.90 15.58 -13.19
CA GLY A 240 -4.37 15.56 -13.26
C GLY A 240 -5.14 16.06 -12.04
N LYS A 241 -4.49 16.71 -11.07
CA LYS A 241 -5.18 17.40 -9.96
C LYS A 241 -5.15 18.91 -10.16
N LYS A 242 -6.02 19.63 -9.44
CA LYS A 242 -6.04 21.09 -9.41
C LYS A 242 -5.00 21.60 -8.43
N ASP A 243 -4.30 22.66 -8.81
CA ASP A 243 -3.44 23.40 -7.89
C ASP A 243 -4.26 23.96 -6.74
N ARG A 244 -3.63 24.13 -5.59
CA ARG A 244 -4.28 24.76 -4.44
C ARG A 244 -3.28 25.56 -3.62
N TYR A 245 -3.78 26.63 -3.01
CA TYR A 245 -3.04 27.35 -1.98
C TYR A 245 -3.37 26.77 -0.61
N VAL A 246 -2.34 26.63 0.22
CA VAL A 246 -2.49 26.24 1.62
C VAL A 246 -1.94 27.39 2.48
N PRO A 247 -2.64 27.82 3.54
CA PRO A 247 -2.12 28.82 4.47
C PRO A 247 -0.77 28.40 5.04
N LEU A 248 0.17 29.35 5.13
CA LEU A 248 1.47 29.17 5.75
C LEU A 248 1.38 29.58 7.22
N PRO A 249 1.52 28.66 8.20
CA PRO A 249 1.55 29.05 9.60
C PRO A 249 2.78 29.90 9.90
N THR A 250 2.63 30.93 10.73
CA THR A 250 3.75 31.82 11.16
C THR A 250 4.90 31.02 11.76
N ALA A 251 4.60 30.05 12.63
CA ALA A 251 5.59 29.16 13.22
C ALA A 251 6.38 28.35 12.18
N VAL A 252 5.77 28.01 11.03
CA VAL A 252 6.45 27.29 9.95
C VAL A 252 7.34 28.23 9.13
N LEU A 253 6.92 29.48 8.92
CA LEU A 253 7.71 30.46 8.18
C LEU A 253 9.06 30.72 8.85
N ASP A 254 9.10 30.84 10.18
CA ASP A 254 10.34 31.06 10.91
C ASP A 254 11.29 29.86 10.77
N LEU A 255 10.76 28.64 10.86
CA LEU A 255 11.52 27.41 10.63
C LEU A 255 12.03 27.31 9.19
N LEU A 256 11.24 27.73 8.20
CA LEU A 256 11.65 27.78 6.79
C LEU A 256 12.79 28.78 6.57
N ARG A 257 12.76 29.94 7.24
CA ARG A 257 13.84 30.94 7.17
C ARG A 257 15.14 30.41 7.77
N GLU A 258 15.08 29.76 8.92
CA GLU A 258 16.25 29.11 9.53
C GLU A 258 16.81 27.98 8.65
N TYR A 259 15.91 27.17 8.09
CA TYR A 259 16.25 26.12 7.16
C TYR A 259 16.95 26.68 5.91
N TYR A 260 16.40 27.73 5.30
CA TYR A 260 16.95 28.34 4.10
C TYR A 260 18.37 28.86 4.32
N LYS A 261 18.63 29.52 5.47
CA LYS A 261 19.97 29.99 5.84
C LYS A 261 20.99 28.86 5.95
N SER A 262 20.55 27.70 6.48
CA SER A 262 21.42 26.56 6.78
C SER A 262 21.69 25.66 5.56
N TYR A 263 20.67 25.42 4.74
CA TYR A 263 20.73 24.44 3.65
C TYR A 263 20.86 25.07 2.26
N ARG A 264 20.45 26.33 2.09
CA ARG A 264 20.51 27.10 0.83
C ARG A 264 20.02 26.29 -0.40
N PRO A 265 18.78 25.76 -0.37
CA PRO A 265 18.22 25.01 -1.49
C PRO A 265 18.15 25.86 -2.75
N LYS A 266 18.34 25.24 -3.93
CA LYS A 266 18.36 25.95 -5.23
C LYS A 266 17.04 25.81 -5.98
N THR A 267 16.47 24.61 -6.02
CA THR A 267 15.28 24.34 -6.82
C THR A 267 14.14 23.82 -5.95
N TYR A 268 14.31 22.64 -5.37
CA TYR A 268 13.33 22.07 -4.46
C TYR A 268 13.56 22.62 -3.07
N LEU A 269 12.49 22.86 -2.31
CA LEU A 269 12.59 23.26 -0.91
C LEU A 269 13.39 22.23 -0.11
N PHE A 270 13.20 20.94 -0.40
CA PHE A 270 13.99 19.87 0.20
C PHE A 270 14.77 19.11 -0.87
N GLU A 271 16.10 19.28 -0.83
CA GLU A 271 17.00 18.62 -1.77
C GLU A 271 17.65 17.36 -1.19
N GLY A 272 17.87 16.36 -2.05
CA GLY A 272 18.62 15.14 -1.76
C GLY A 272 20.10 15.41 -1.47
N GLN A 273 20.84 14.37 -1.03
CA GLN A 273 22.27 14.49 -0.73
C GLN A 273 23.10 14.95 -1.93
N TYR A 274 22.70 14.55 -3.15
CA TYR A 274 23.37 14.88 -4.40
C TYR A 274 22.59 15.96 -5.21
N GLY A 275 21.75 16.74 -4.54
CA GLY A 275 20.82 17.67 -5.19
C GLY A 275 19.55 16.98 -5.70
N GLY A 276 18.70 17.76 -6.38
CA GLY A 276 17.41 17.31 -6.89
C GLY A 276 16.40 17.01 -5.78
N GLN A 277 15.22 16.50 -6.17
CA GLN A 277 14.12 16.23 -5.25
C GLN A 277 14.48 15.21 -4.16
N TYR A 278 14.06 15.49 -2.92
CA TYR A 278 14.16 14.52 -1.83
C TYR A 278 13.26 13.28 -2.04
N SER A 279 13.73 12.11 -1.60
CA SER A 279 12.99 10.86 -1.77
C SER A 279 11.82 10.72 -0.79
N VAL A 280 10.62 10.46 -1.32
CA VAL A 280 9.43 10.10 -0.53
C VAL A 280 9.72 8.93 0.44
N ARG A 281 10.45 7.91 -0.04
CA ARG A 281 10.77 6.72 0.77
C ARG A 281 11.67 7.09 1.94
N SER A 282 12.59 8.03 1.75
CA SER A 282 13.46 8.51 2.82
C SER A 282 12.66 9.24 3.90
N VAL A 283 11.71 10.11 3.53
CA VAL A 283 10.84 10.79 4.53
C VAL A 283 9.97 9.78 5.29
N GLN A 284 9.44 8.76 4.60
CA GLN A 284 8.68 7.69 5.24
C GLN A 284 9.54 6.88 6.24
N ALA A 285 10.79 6.59 5.88
CA ALA A 285 11.73 5.90 6.76
C ALA A 285 12.08 6.76 7.99
N VAL A 286 12.30 8.07 7.79
CA VAL A 286 12.51 9.05 8.86
C VAL A 286 11.34 9.04 9.84
N PHE A 287 10.09 9.11 9.35
CA PHE A 287 8.92 9.05 10.21
C PHE A 287 8.84 7.74 11.01
N LYS A 288 9.12 6.60 10.36
CA LYS A 288 9.13 5.29 11.04
C LYS A 288 10.17 5.21 12.15
N SER A 289 11.37 5.74 11.90
CA SER A 289 12.44 5.82 12.92
C SER A 289 12.06 6.75 14.07
N ALA A 290 11.43 7.89 13.77
CA ALA A 290 10.94 8.83 14.78
C ALA A 290 9.84 8.22 15.67
N MET A 291 8.88 7.49 15.09
CA MET A 291 7.86 6.75 15.83
C MET A 291 8.47 5.75 16.81
N LYS A 292 9.49 4.99 16.36
CA LYS A 292 10.22 4.03 17.20
C LYS A 292 10.95 4.74 18.36
N ALA A 293 11.67 5.82 18.07
CA ALA A 293 12.40 6.59 19.07
C ALA A 293 11.46 7.25 20.10
N ALA A 294 10.29 7.73 19.66
CA ALA A 294 9.25 8.32 20.49
C ALA A 294 8.38 7.31 21.25
N LYS A 295 8.66 6.00 21.10
CA LYS A 295 7.91 4.88 21.70
C LYS A 295 6.41 4.92 21.37
N VAL A 296 6.06 5.29 20.14
CA VAL A 296 4.68 5.30 19.66
C VAL A 296 4.40 4.00 18.90
N ASN A 297 3.72 3.05 19.58
CA ASN A 297 3.47 1.69 19.07
C ASN A 297 2.19 1.58 18.23
N LYS A 298 1.85 2.61 17.46
CA LYS A 298 0.67 2.60 16.58
C LYS A 298 1.08 2.13 15.17
N PRO A 299 0.32 1.23 14.52
CA PRO A 299 0.57 0.81 13.14
C PRO A 299 0.11 1.90 12.16
N ILE A 300 0.84 3.02 12.15
CA ILE A 300 0.56 4.25 11.40
C ILE A 300 1.78 4.61 10.54
N GLY A 301 1.54 4.92 9.27
CA GLY A 301 2.55 5.49 8.38
C GLY A 301 2.51 7.02 8.37
N ILE A 302 3.37 7.66 7.56
CA ILE A 302 3.49 9.13 7.54
C ILE A 302 2.17 9.88 7.27
N HIS A 303 1.23 9.27 6.54
CA HIS A 303 -0.11 9.82 6.33
C HIS A 303 -0.89 10.05 7.63
N GLY A 304 -0.51 9.38 8.73
CA GLY A 304 -1.05 9.61 10.06
C GLY A 304 -0.88 11.05 10.53
N LEU A 305 0.22 11.73 10.18
CA LEU A 305 0.40 13.15 10.50
C LEU A 305 -0.68 14.02 9.85
N ARG A 306 -0.97 13.77 8.58
CA ARG A 306 -2.03 14.47 7.83
C ARG A 306 -3.43 14.11 8.34
N HIS A 307 -3.68 12.85 8.69
CA HIS A 307 -4.94 12.47 9.32
C HIS A 307 -5.12 13.19 10.67
N SER A 308 -4.05 13.28 11.46
CA SER A 308 -4.06 13.97 12.76
C SER A 308 -4.29 15.47 12.61
N TYR A 309 -3.69 16.10 11.59
CA TYR A 309 -3.98 17.50 11.25
C TYR A 309 -5.47 17.73 11.00
N ALA A 310 -6.08 16.91 10.14
CA ALA A 310 -7.49 17.04 9.80
C ALA A 310 -8.40 16.83 11.01
N THR A 311 -8.12 15.81 11.83
CA THR A 311 -8.87 15.53 13.06
C THR A 311 -8.71 16.65 14.08
N HIS A 312 -7.48 17.16 14.30
CA HIS A 312 -7.27 18.25 15.26
C HIS A 312 -7.90 19.56 14.81
N LEU A 313 -7.88 19.90 13.51
CA LEU A 313 -8.61 21.07 13.00
C LEU A 313 -10.10 20.96 13.27
N LEU A 314 -10.68 19.77 13.06
CA LEU A 314 -12.08 19.53 13.36
C LEU A 314 -12.37 19.64 14.87
N GLU A 315 -11.48 19.13 15.72
CA GLU A 315 -11.57 19.26 17.18
C GLU A 315 -11.46 20.72 17.65
N TYR A 316 -10.75 21.57 16.91
CA TYR A 316 -10.71 23.02 17.12
C TYR A 316 -11.94 23.77 16.57
N GLY A 317 -12.93 23.05 16.03
CA GLY A 317 -14.16 23.63 15.49
C GLY A 317 -14.03 24.16 14.06
N THR A 318 -12.97 23.79 13.32
CA THR A 318 -12.82 24.20 11.92
C THR A 318 -13.88 23.52 11.05
N ASP A 319 -14.52 24.30 10.17
CA ASP A 319 -15.53 23.78 9.26
C ASP A 319 -14.96 22.69 8.31
N ILE A 320 -15.75 21.64 8.10
CA ILE A 320 -15.32 20.47 7.36
C ILE A 320 -15.10 20.75 5.86
N SER A 321 -15.86 21.69 5.27
CA SER A 321 -15.68 22.09 3.89
C SER A 321 -14.34 22.82 3.71
N PHE A 322 -13.94 23.63 4.70
CA PHE A 322 -12.63 24.26 4.72
C PHE A 322 -11.50 23.22 4.85
N ILE A 323 -11.64 22.24 5.75
CA ILE A 323 -10.68 21.13 5.89
C ILE A 323 -10.55 20.36 4.56
N GLN A 324 -11.66 20.10 3.86
CA GLN A 324 -11.65 19.43 2.55
C GLN A 324 -10.82 20.21 1.52
N GLN A 325 -10.99 21.54 1.46
CA GLN A 325 -10.26 22.42 0.55
C GLN A 325 -8.75 22.40 0.86
N LEU A 326 -8.36 22.57 2.13
CA LEU A 326 -6.96 22.53 2.57
C LEU A 326 -6.26 21.22 2.20
N LEU A 327 -6.96 20.10 2.40
CA LEU A 327 -6.45 18.78 2.06
C LEU A 327 -6.49 18.50 0.55
N GLY A 328 -7.23 19.25 -0.26
CA GLY A 328 -7.42 18.97 -1.69
C GLY A 328 -8.06 17.61 -1.90
N HIS A 329 -9.18 17.35 -1.21
CA HIS A 329 -10.00 16.17 -1.41
C HIS A 329 -11.09 16.46 -2.44
N ASN A 330 -11.16 15.63 -3.49
CA ASN A 330 -12.19 15.77 -4.54
C ASN A 330 -13.59 15.34 -4.05
N ASP A 331 -13.65 14.49 -3.03
CA ASP A 331 -14.89 13.97 -2.45
C ASP A 331 -14.91 14.25 -0.95
N ILE A 332 -15.95 14.96 -0.50
CA ILE A 332 -16.20 15.29 0.90
C ILE A 332 -16.31 14.03 1.78
N LYS A 333 -16.76 12.89 1.23
CA LYS A 333 -16.82 11.61 1.96
C LYS A 333 -15.47 11.21 2.54
N THR A 334 -14.37 11.55 1.86
CA THR A 334 -13.01 11.28 2.35
C THR A 334 -12.69 12.11 3.60
N THR A 335 -13.22 13.34 3.68
CA THR A 335 -13.05 14.24 4.82
C THR A 335 -14.03 13.90 5.95
N MET A 336 -15.25 13.47 5.63
CA MET A 336 -16.25 13.00 6.60
C MET A 336 -15.75 11.81 7.44
N LEU A 337 -14.76 11.04 6.96
CA LEU A 337 -14.12 10.00 7.77
C LEU A 337 -13.46 10.56 9.04
N TYR A 338 -12.98 11.81 9.03
CA TYR A 338 -12.40 12.45 10.22
C TYR A 338 -13.46 12.88 11.23
N ALA A 339 -14.68 13.21 10.77
CA ALA A 339 -15.80 13.56 11.64
C ALA A 339 -16.22 12.41 12.56
N LYS A 340 -16.01 11.16 12.12
CA LYS A 340 -16.25 9.98 12.95
C LYS A 340 -15.22 9.78 14.08
N VAL A 341 -14.08 10.48 14.02
CA VAL A 341 -12.94 10.30 14.94
C VAL A 341 -12.77 11.49 15.88
N GLY A 342 -13.27 12.68 15.51
CA GLY A 342 -13.15 13.88 16.33
C GLY A 342 -13.80 13.70 17.71
N ASN A 343 -12.99 13.81 18.76
CA ASN A 343 -13.44 13.54 20.13
C ASN A 343 -14.34 14.63 20.71
N ALA A 344 -14.25 15.87 20.23
CA ALA A 344 -14.87 17.02 20.91
C ALA A 344 -16.40 16.87 21.13
N GLN A 345 -17.10 16.23 20.19
CA GLN A 345 -18.54 15.95 20.36
C GLN A 345 -18.80 14.66 21.15
N VAL A 346 -17.93 13.65 21.07
CA VAL A 346 -18.12 12.35 21.74
C VAL A 346 -17.76 12.41 23.22
N SER A 347 -16.70 13.14 23.61
CA SER A 347 -16.31 13.31 25.02
C SER A 347 -17.26 14.21 25.82
N ALA A 348 -18.06 15.03 25.15
CA ALA A 348 -19.12 15.82 25.76
C ALA A 348 -20.41 15.00 26.02
N ILE A 349 -20.52 13.81 25.42
CA ILE A 349 -21.59 12.86 25.71
C ILE A 349 -21.28 12.25 27.08
N LYS A 350 -21.89 12.81 28.13
CA LYS A 350 -21.88 12.20 29.46
C LYS A 350 -22.64 10.87 29.40
N SER A 351 -22.06 9.81 29.94
CA SER A 351 -22.77 8.54 30.05
C SER A 351 -24.00 8.76 30.94
N PRO A 352 -25.18 8.20 30.62
CA PRO A 352 -26.29 8.14 31.57
C PRO A 352 -25.87 7.51 32.90
N LEU A 353 -24.89 6.61 32.88
CA LEU A 353 -24.29 5.99 34.07
C LEU A 353 -23.61 7.03 34.98
N ASP A 354 -22.94 8.03 34.41
CA ASP A 354 -22.28 9.12 35.15
C ASP A 354 -23.26 10.08 35.83
N ARG A 355 -24.58 9.90 35.61
CA ARG A 355 -25.65 10.67 36.24
C ARG A 355 -26.40 9.89 37.32
N ILE A 356 -26.19 8.58 37.41
CA ILE A 356 -26.90 7.68 38.33
C ILE A 356 -25.96 6.94 39.30
N LEU A 357 -24.64 7.04 39.10
CA LEU A 357 -23.60 6.79 40.10
C LEU A 357 -23.07 8.15 40.58
#